data_AF-A0A962M6P1-F1
#
_entry.id   AF-A0A962M6P1-F1
#
_cell.length_a   1.000
_cell.length_b   1.000
_cell.length_c   1.000
_cell.angle_alpha   90.00
_cell.angle_beta   90.00
_cell.angle_gamma   90.00
#
_symmetry.space_group_name_H-M   'P 1'
#
loop_
_entity.id
_entity.type
_entity.pdbx_description
1 polymer ?
#
loop_
_entity_poly.entity_id
_entity_poly.type
_entity_poly.pdbx_seq_one_letter_code
_entity_poly.pdbx_strand_id
1 'polypeptide(L)'
;MYEEVEVTTQVPVWSYQPAAPEVAQQLEQYFGLMENEPDTFNTLPVDIQESVRASIQNQQAIQAVQIGTKEVKEMKPKVNKPTLEICNGKNTYIDPTCEGDVDKAKFIIYSFTSCLADLKADGRYKNLDLAARGMFEEKSPHHTYTDDSNFVFSDVARKKITVYEYYGYYDVTGDDTLTPILACWVGNTMIRLEENPFPDKKPPFVLINYIPEDDDVRGIPDAELLEDNQKILGAVTRGVIDLLGKSANSQTGVPKGLLDATNLLRYRKGLDYEYNPTSNPQTIYQHKFPEIPQSAMWLIQQQNSDAESLSGVKAFSNSGVSGAGLGDTAAGVRSAMDAASKREMSILRRIAHGLLKIGRKIMAMNAVWLTEQEVVRLTNGQFVPVRTDDLAGEYDLTLTISTAESDEAKSQDLGFMLQTLGNNMGMEFTQIILSEIARLKKMPELANKIENYKPQPDPVQQQIQQLEIAKLQAEIAKLQAEAQEAAAKSQVQGAKVAVEQARAENMQSDADLKTQKFVKEQTGEAHLQELEKQKLNNQGQLDLEFIKGQQSLESQKLQHNSNILKSMADAELEGTRQRAQNPI
;
A
#
# COMPACT_ATOMS: atom_id res chain seq x y z
N MET A 1 13.32 -13.71 30.82
CA MET A 1 13.75 -14.72 31.80
C MET A 1 12.89 -15.96 31.58
N TYR A 2 13.49 -17.07 31.17
CA TYR A 2 12.81 -18.34 30.90
C TYR A 2 12.51 -19.06 32.23
N GLU A 3 11.25 -19.34 32.52
CA GLU A 3 10.78 -20.06 33.72
C GLU A 3 10.09 -21.35 33.26
N GLU A 4 10.69 -22.50 33.58
CA GLU A 4 10.05 -23.80 33.38
C GLU A 4 9.22 -24.16 34.62
N VAL A 5 8.03 -24.71 34.41
CA VAL A 5 7.22 -25.28 35.49
C VAL A 5 6.99 -26.74 35.18
N GLU A 6 7.28 -27.61 36.16
CA GLU A 6 6.85 -29.00 36.13
C GLU A 6 5.31 -29.02 36.16
N VAL A 7 4.67 -29.34 35.03
CA VAL A 7 3.23 -29.56 34.97
C VAL A 7 3.00 -31.06 34.89
N THR A 8 2.36 -31.62 35.92
CA THR A 8 1.88 -33.00 35.89
C THR A 8 0.71 -33.07 34.91
N THR A 9 0.95 -33.67 33.75
CA THR A 9 -0.08 -33.86 32.72
C THR A 9 -0.56 -35.30 32.75
N GLN A 10 -1.87 -35.50 32.82
CA GLN A 10 -2.48 -36.84 32.81
C GLN A 10 -2.50 -37.37 31.38
N VAL A 11 -1.61 -38.30 31.05
CA VAL A 11 -1.55 -38.95 29.74
C VAL A 11 -2.45 -40.18 29.74
N PRO A 12 -3.40 -40.33 28.80
CA PRO A 12 -4.26 -41.51 28.72
C PRO A 12 -3.45 -42.78 28.44
N VAL A 13 -3.69 -43.85 29.20
CA VAL A 13 -3.15 -45.19 28.95
C VAL A 13 -4.17 -45.95 28.10
N TRP A 14 -3.75 -46.34 26.90
CA TRP A 14 -4.57 -47.03 25.92
C TRP A 14 -4.46 -48.54 26.06
N SER A 15 -5.58 -49.25 25.89
CA SER A 15 -5.61 -50.69 25.66
C SER A 15 -6.09 -50.97 24.26
N TYR A 16 -5.38 -51.87 23.61
CA TYR A 16 -5.59 -52.26 22.23
C TYR A 16 -6.43 -53.54 22.19
N GLN A 17 -7.64 -53.47 21.65
CA GLN A 17 -8.52 -54.63 21.44
C GLN A 17 -8.75 -54.85 19.93
N PRO A 18 -8.90 -56.12 19.48
CA PRO A 18 -9.28 -56.40 18.09
C PRO A 18 -10.62 -55.70 17.78
N ALA A 19 -10.64 -54.88 16.74
CA ALA A 19 -11.81 -54.08 16.39
C ALA A 19 -12.97 -54.97 15.91
N ALA A 20 -14.20 -54.63 16.30
CA ALA A 20 -15.40 -55.25 15.73
C ALA A 20 -15.49 -54.96 14.21
N PRO A 21 -16.14 -55.82 13.40
CA PRO A 21 -16.16 -55.69 11.94
C PRO A 21 -16.67 -54.34 11.42
N GLU A 22 -17.59 -53.68 12.14
CA GLU A 22 -18.11 -52.35 11.80
C GLU A 22 -17.09 -51.23 12.06
N VAL A 23 -16.28 -51.36 13.11
CA VAL A 23 -15.24 -50.38 13.49
C VAL A 23 -14.01 -50.53 12.59
N ALA A 24 -13.72 -51.75 12.13
CA ALA A 24 -12.65 -52.02 11.18
C ALA A 24 -12.84 -51.28 9.84
N GLN A 25 -14.07 -51.20 9.32
CA GLN A 25 -14.38 -50.45 8.10
C GLN A 25 -14.21 -48.94 8.28
N GLN A 26 -14.55 -48.40 9.46
CA GLN A 26 -14.33 -46.98 9.77
C GLN A 26 -12.83 -46.66 9.89
N LEU A 27 -12.04 -47.54 10.50
CA LEU A 27 -10.59 -47.37 10.62
C LEU A 27 -9.88 -47.41 9.25
N GLU A 28 -10.33 -48.23 8.30
CA GLU A 28 -9.83 -48.21 6.91
C GLU A 28 -10.15 -46.89 6.20
N GLN A 29 -11.32 -46.31 6.45
CA GLN A 29 -11.68 -44.99 5.92
C GLN A 29 -10.81 -43.87 6.50
N TYR A 30 -10.51 -43.92 7.80
CA TYR A 30 -9.58 -42.97 8.45
C TYR A 30 -8.12 -43.18 8.05
N PHE A 31 -7.72 -44.41 7.72
CA PHE A 31 -6.41 -44.70 7.13
C PHE A 31 -6.25 -44.00 5.77
N GLY A 32 -7.28 -44.08 4.91
CA GLY A 32 -7.29 -43.34 3.64
C GLY A 32 -7.25 -41.81 3.81
N LEU A 33 -7.82 -41.27 4.90
CA LEU A 33 -7.73 -39.84 5.23
C LEU A 33 -6.32 -39.45 5.69
N MET A 34 -5.64 -40.30 6.46
CA MET A 34 -4.25 -40.05 6.88
C MET A 34 -3.27 -39.97 5.70
N GLU A 35 -3.47 -40.80 4.67
CA GLU A 35 -2.59 -40.86 3.50
C GLU A 35 -2.83 -39.71 2.50
N ASN A 36 -4.08 -39.25 2.36
CA ASN A 36 -4.46 -38.23 1.38
C ASN A 36 -4.54 -36.81 1.96
N GLU A 37 -4.91 -36.64 3.24
CA GLU A 37 -5.08 -35.35 3.92
C GLU A 37 -4.61 -35.40 5.39
N PRO A 38 -3.30 -35.32 5.65
CA PRO A 38 -2.76 -35.42 7.01
C PRO A 38 -3.23 -34.29 7.96
N ASP A 39 -3.62 -33.12 7.42
CA ASP A 39 -4.11 -32.00 8.21
C ASP A 39 -5.52 -32.22 8.79
N THR A 40 -6.43 -32.87 8.05
CA THR A 40 -7.77 -33.20 8.57
C THR A 40 -7.70 -34.34 9.58
N PHE A 41 -6.79 -35.29 9.41
CA PHE A 41 -6.57 -36.39 10.34
C PHE A 41 -6.16 -35.94 11.75
N ASN A 42 -5.28 -34.94 11.85
CA ASN A 42 -4.81 -34.41 13.14
C ASN A 42 -5.89 -33.66 13.94
N THR A 43 -7.03 -33.34 13.32
CA THR A 43 -8.20 -32.73 14.00
C THR A 43 -9.17 -33.76 14.58
N LEU A 44 -9.01 -35.05 14.25
CA LEU A 44 -9.86 -36.13 14.76
C LEU A 44 -9.60 -36.41 16.25
N PRO A 45 -10.58 -36.98 16.98
CA PRO A 45 -10.39 -37.41 18.36
C PRO A 45 -9.17 -38.32 18.54
N VAL A 46 -8.40 -38.11 19.63
CA VAL A 46 -7.12 -38.80 19.94
C VAL A 46 -7.27 -40.33 19.90
N ASP A 47 -8.44 -40.82 20.29
CA ASP A 47 -8.85 -42.22 20.33
C ASP A 47 -8.80 -42.88 18.92
N ILE A 48 -9.18 -42.11 17.90
CA ILE A 48 -9.18 -42.54 16.48
C ILE A 48 -7.76 -42.46 15.91
N GLN A 49 -6.97 -41.46 16.32
CA GLN A 49 -5.59 -41.32 15.87
C GLN A 49 -4.70 -42.47 16.35
N GLU A 50 -4.79 -42.81 17.64
CA GLU A 50 -4.01 -43.89 18.24
C GLU A 50 -4.47 -45.28 17.78
N SER A 51 -5.77 -45.46 17.49
CA SER A 51 -6.27 -46.71 16.90
C SER A 51 -5.83 -46.90 15.46
N VAL A 52 -5.78 -45.85 14.64
CA VAL A 52 -5.23 -45.92 13.28
C VAL A 52 -3.72 -46.18 13.32
N ARG A 53 -2.95 -45.48 14.17
CA ARG A 53 -1.50 -45.74 14.34
C ARG A 53 -1.22 -47.17 14.80
N ALA A 54 -1.95 -47.67 15.78
CA ALA A 54 -1.80 -49.05 16.27
C ALA A 54 -2.24 -50.10 15.25
N SER A 55 -3.24 -49.78 14.41
CA SER A 55 -3.70 -50.66 13.34
C SER A 55 -2.66 -50.79 12.22
N ILE A 56 -1.97 -49.70 11.90
CA ILE A 56 -0.85 -49.68 10.93
C ILE A 56 0.31 -50.51 11.45
N GLN A 57 0.70 -50.30 12.71
CA GLN A 57 1.86 -50.96 13.30
C GLN A 57 1.69 -52.48 13.39
N ASN A 58 0.46 -52.96 13.65
CA ASN A 58 0.18 -54.39 13.84
C ASN A 58 -0.44 -55.07 12.62
N GLN A 59 -0.67 -54.35 11.51
CA GLN A 59 -1.32 -54.84 10.28
C GLN A 59 -2.68 -55.52 10.51
N GLN A 60 -3.38 -55.12 11.58
CA GLN A 60 -4.69 -55.64 11.98
C GLN A 60 -5.53 -54.49 12.52
N ALA A 61 -6.85 -54.49 12.27
CA ALA A 61 -7.74 -53.46 12.79
C ALA A 61 -7.83 -53.56 14.32
N ILE A 62 -7.27 -52.56 15.00
CA ILE A 62 -7.18 -52.49 16.45
C ILE A 62 -7.83 -51.20 16.92
N GLN A 63 -8.76 -51.32 17.86
CA GLN A 63 -9.38 -50.20 18.53
C GLN A 63 -8.62 -49.88 19.83
N ALA A 64 -8.19 -48.63 19.98
CA ALA A 64 -7.60 -48.12 21.20
C ALA A 64 -8.75 -47.63 22.13
N VAL A 65 -8.89 -48.27 23.28
CA VAL A 65 -9.85 -47.87 24.33
C VAL A 65 -9.06 -47.37 25.53
N GLN A 66 -9.35 -46.16 26.02
CA GLN A 66 -8.66 -45.56 27.17
C GLN A 66 -9.03 -46.33 28.46
N ILE A 67 -8.04 -46.92 29.15
CA ILE A 67 -8.23 -47.69 30.40
C ILE A 67 -7.83 -46.89 31.65
N GLY A 68 -7.13 -45.77 31.51
CA GLY A 68 -6.82 -44.88 32.63
C GLY A 68 -5.99 -43.67 32.22
N THR A 69 -5.50 -42.90 33.19
CA THR A 69 -4.53 -41.84 32.99
C THR A 69 -3.26 -42.11 33.81
N LYS A 70 -2.10 -41.95 33.19
CA LYS A 70 -0.78 -41.99 33.83
C LYS A 70 -0.28 -40.56 33.95
N GLU A 71 0.08 -40.15 35.16
CA GLU A 71 0.70 -38.85 35.38
C GLU A 71 2.13 -38.87 34.81
N VAL A 72 2.36 -38.06 33.78
CA VAL A 72 3.69 -37.82 33.23
C VAL A 72 4.06 -36.38 33.58
N LYS A 73 5.24 -36.21 34.17
CA LYS A 73 5.81 -34.89 34.42
C LYS A 73 6.33 -34.34 33.10
N GLU A 74 5.72 -33.28 32.62
CA GLU A 74 6.14 -32.59 31.40
C GLU A 74 6.65 -31.20 31.80
N MET A 75 7.86 -30.86 31.35
CA MET A 75 8.42 -29.53 31.56
C MET A 75 7.79 -28.59 30.55
N LYS A 76 6.96 -27.64 31.00
CA LYS A 76 6.37 -26.63 30.12
C LYS A 76 6.95 -25.24 30.42
N PRO A 77 7.33 -24.46 29.39
CA PRO A 77 7.74 -23.08 29.58
C PRO A 77 6.54 -22.23 30.01
N LYS A 78 6.61 -21.60 31.19
CA LYS A 78 5.53 -20.78 31.78
C LYS A 78 5.54 -19.34 31.26
N VAL A 79 6.72 -18.81 30.95
CA VAL A 79 6.92 -17.43 30.47
C VAL A 79 8.00 -17.42 29.40
N ASN A 80 7.61 -17.29 28.12
CA ASN A 80 8.53 -17.04 27.01
C ASN A 80 8.43 -15.56 26.60
N LYS A 81 9.20 -14.70 27.28
CA LYS A 81 9.30 -13.27 26.95
C LYS A 81 10.76 -12.94 26.66
N PRO A 82 11.15 -12.79 25.38
CA PRO A 82 12.47 -12.26 25.05
C PRO A 82 12.58 -10.84 25.62
N THR A 83 13.68 -10.57 26.30
CA THR A 83 13.95 -9.28 26.96
C THR A 83 15.14 -8.63 26.27
N LEU A 84 15.01 -7.34 25.94
CA LEU A 84 16.09 -6.54 25.42
C LEU A 84 16.59 -5.60 26.52
N GLU A 85 17.89 -5.59 26.77
CA GLU A 85 18.53 -4.67 27.72
C GLU A 85 19.60 -3.84 26.99
N ILE A 86 19.60 -2.53 27.24
CA ILE A 86 20.64 -1.64 26.74
C ILE A 86 21.86 -1.81 27.64
N CYS A 87 22.89 -2.46 27.12
CA CYS A 87 24.15 -2.65 27.81
C CYS A 87 24.97 -1.36 27.81
N ASN A 88 25.65 -1.05 28.92
CA ASN A 88 26.61 0.05 28.95
C ASN A 88 27.86 -0.34 28.15
N GLY A 89 28.21 0.43 27.12
CA GLY A 89 29.36 0.16 26.25
C GLY A 89 30.71 0.09 26.99
N LYS A 90 30.85 0.71 28.16
CA LYS A 90 32.06 0.60 29.00
C LYS A 90 32.22 -0.77 29.65
N ASN A 91 31.12 -1.48 29.83
CA ASN A 91 31.07 -2.79 30.48
C ASN A 91 31.16 -3.95 29.47
N THR A 92 31.24 -3.64 28.18
CA THR A 92 31.31 -4.60 27.09
C THR A 92 32.68 -4.55 26.42
N TYR A 93 33.36 -5.70 26.40
CA TYR A 93 34.63 -5.90 25.73
C TYR A 93 34.39 -6.76 24.50
N ILE A 94 34.85 -6.29 23.35
CA ILE A 94 34.69 -6.97 22.07
C ILE A 94 36.10 -7.36 21.59
N ASP A 95 36.20 -8.49 20.91
CA ASP A 95 37.43 -8.93 20.26
C ASP A 95 38.02 -7.82 19.37
N PRO A 96 39.25 -7.32 19.65
CA PRO A 96 39.87 -6.26 18.87
C PRO A 96 40.28 -6.73 17.46
N THR A 97 40.33 -8.04 17.20
CA THR A 97 40.72 -8.60 15.90
C THR A 97 39.61 -8.61 14.86
N CYS A 98 38.44 -8.05 15.19
CA CYS A 98 37.27 -8.10 14.31
C CYS A 98 37.22 -6.99 13.23
N GLU A 99 38.22 -6.08 13.17
CA GLU A 99 38.38 -5.07 12.11
C GLU A 99 37.06 -4.30 11.81
N GLY A 100 36.36 -3.88 12.86
CA GLY A 100 35.09 -3.15 12.76
C GLY A 100 33.83 -3.99 12.50
N ASP A 101 33.95 -5.31 12.26
CA ASP A 101 32.81 -6.20 12.02
C ASP A 101 32.53 -7.13 13.20
N VAL A 102 31.49 -6.81 13.98
CA VAL A 102 31.05 -7.59 15.14
C VAL A 102 30.70 -9.04 14.79
N ASP A 103 30.25 -9.32 13.56
CA ASP A 103 29.89 -10.68 13.15
C ASP A 103 31.15 -11.59 13.00
N LYS A 104 32.35 -11.00 12.88
CA LYS A 104 33.65 -11.70 12.89
C LYS A 104 34.28 -11.82 14.27
N ALA A 105 33.72 -11.17 15.29
CA ALA A 105 34.28 -11.21 16.63
C ALA A 105 34.29 -12.64 17.18
N LYS A 106 35.46 -13.12 17.62
CA LYS A 106 35.57 -14.46 18.20
C LYS A 106 34.99 -14.52 19.60
N PHE A 107 34.94 -13.39 20.30
CA PHE A 107 34.35 -13.28 21.62
C PHE A 107 33.78 -11.90 21.91
N ILE A 108 32.80 -11.87 22.81
CA ILE A 108 32.26 -10.68 23.46
C ILE A 108 32.14 -10.99 24.94
N ILE A 109 32.70 -10.10 25.78
CA ILE A 109 32.61 -10.19 27.23
C ILE A 109 31.74 -9.05 27.74
N TYR A 110 30.76 -9.39 28.57
CA TYR A 110 29.92 -8.42 29.26
C TYR A 110 30.13 -8.51 30.76
N SER A 111 30.28 -7.37 31.42
CA SER A 111 30.41 -7.30 32.87
C SER A 111 29.17 -6.67 33.49
N PHE A 112 28.63 -7.29 34.54
CA PHE A 112 27.48 -6.77 35.26
C PHE A 112 27.66 -6.90 36.78
N THR A 113 26.94 -6.07 37.53
CA THR A 113 26.92 -6.20 38.99
C THR A 113 25.77 -7.08 39.45
N SER A 114 26.07 -8.03 40.33
CA SER A 114 25.07 -8.89 40.97
C SER A 114 25.45 -9.12 42.44
N CYS A 115 24.60 -9.82 43.19
CA CYS A 115 24.93 -10.27 44.54
C CYS A 115 24.83 -11.79 44.64
N LEU A 116 25.51 -12.39 45.63
CA LEU A 116 25.48 -13.84 45.81
C LEU A 116 24.08 -14.39 46.08
N ALA A 117 23.21 -13.61 46.75
CA ALA A 117 21.82 -14.01 46.97
C ALA A 117 21.05 -14.14 45.66
N ASP A 118 21.20 -13.18 44.74
CA ASP A 118 20.53 -13.19 43.43
C ASP A 118 21.07 -14.31 42.53
N LEU A 119 22.41 -14.49 42.51
CA LEU A 119 23.02 -15.59 41.76
C LEU A 119 22.59 -16.97 42.30
N LYS A 120 22.41 -17.09 43.62
CA LYS A 120 21.92 -18.33 44.24
C LYS A 120 20.44 -18.55 43.97
N ALA A 121 19.64 -17.49 43.88
CA ALA A 121 18.21 -17.56 43.55
C ALA A 121 17.96 -18.01 42.10
N ASP A 122 18.82 -17.65 41.15
CA ASP A 122 18.72 -18.08 39.75
C ASP A 122 19.03 -19.58 39.57
N GLY A 123 19.83 -20.18 40.45
CA GLY A 123 20.09 -21.63 40.47
C GLY A 123 20.96 -22.18 39.33
N ARG A 124 21.24 -21.37 38.29
CA ARG A 124 22.10 -21.73 37.14
C ARG A 124 23.59 -21.73 37.46
N TYR A 125 24.00 -20.92 38.45
CA TYR A 125 25.40 -20.70 38.79
C TYR A 125 25.92 -21.70 39.82
N LYS A 126 27.07 -22.30 39.54
CA LYS A 126 27.79 -23.25 40.40
C LYS A 126 28.98 -22.55 41.07
N ASN A 127 29.60 -23.18 42.06
CA ASN A 127 30.81 -22.69 42.74
C ASN A 127 30.70 -21.32 43.44
N LEU A 128 29.47 -20.90 43.79
CA LEU A 128 29.22 -19.62 44.46
C LEU A 128 29.93 -19.50 45.82
N ASP A 129 30.10 -20.61 46.55
CA ASP A 129 30.79 -20.62 47.85
C ASP A 129 32.30 -20.37 47.72
N LEU A 130 32.92 -20.79 46.62
CA LEU A 130 34.33 -20.51 46.31
C LEU A 130 34.52 -19.08 45.86
N ALA A 131 33.61 -18.57 45.02
CA ALA A 131 33.56 -17.17 44.62
C ALA A 131 33.38 -16.24 45.84
N ALA A 132 32.58 -16.66 46.83
CA ALA A 132 32.40 -15.93 48.09
C ALA A 132 33.69 -15.82 48.92
N ARG A 133 34.53 -16.87 48.93
CA ARG A 133 35.80 -16.92 49.66
C ARG A 133 36.92 -16.16 48.94
N GLY A 134 36.87 -16.12 47.61
CA GLY A 134 37.82 -15.42 46.75
C GLY A 134 37.50 -13.95 46.50
N MET A 135 36.52 -13.36 47.20
CA MET A 135 36.16 -11.94 47.06
C MET A 135 37.29 -11.01 47.53
N PHE A 136 38.24 -10.74 46.64
CA PHE A 136 39.04 -9.53 46.76
C PHE A 136 38.21 -8.34 46.27
N GLU A 137 38.28 -7.24 47.00
CA GLU A 137 37.65 -5.96 46.62
C GLU A 137 38.36 -5.35 45.42
N GLU A 138 38.22 -5.96 44.25
CA GLU A 138 38.45 -5.21 43.02
C GLU A 138 37.26 -4.28 42.82
N LYS A 139 37.47 -3.01 43.18
CA LYS A 139 36.63 -1.93 42.64
C LYS A 139 36.75 -2.01 41.12
N SER A 140 35.75 -2.59 40.47
CA SER A 140 35.69 -2.54 39.02
C SER A 140 35.61 -1.06 38.60
N PRO A 141 36.50 -0.57 37.73
CA PRO A 141 36.56 0.83 37.32
C PRO A 141 35.26 1.36 36.70
N HIS A 142 34.36 0.46 36.25
CA HIS A 142 33.17 0.81 35.48
C HIS A 142 31.85 0.51 36.19
N HIS A 143 31.91 -0.10 37.38
CA HIS A 143 30.75 -0.43 38.21
C HIS A 143 30.71 0.38 39.52
N THR A 144 30.98 1.68 39.42
CA THR A 144 30.86 2.61 40.55
C THR A 144 29.40 3.01 40.77
N TYR A 145 28.93 2.88 42.01
CA TYR A 145 27.67 3.49 42.43
C TYR A 145 27.85 5.00 42.41
N THR A 146 27.03 5.69 41.61
CA THR A 146 26.94 7.14 41.57
C THR A 146 26.21 7.66 42.81
N ASP A 147 26.83 7.49 43.96
CA ASP A 147 26.51 8.24 45.16
C ASP A 147 27.84 8.44 45.89
N ASP A 148 28.18 9.69 46.25
CA ASP A 148 29.45 10.07 46.91
C ASP A 148 29.62 9.43 48.30
N SER A 149 28.66 8.61 48.73
CA SER A 149 28.77 7.77 49.91
C SER A 149 29.45 6.44 49.54
N ASN A 150 30.56 6.12 50.22
CA ASN A 150 31.21 4.80 50.18
C ASN A 150 30.33 3.74 50.87
N PHE A 151 29.08 3.59 50.42
CA PHE A 151 28.14 2.64 50.97
C PHE A 151 28.49 1.23 50.48
N VAL A 152 28.87 0.37 51.41
CA VAL A 152 29.17 -1.05 51.16
C VAL A 152 28.32 -1.89 52.11
N PHE A 153 27.62 -2.89 51.57
CA PHE A 153 26.91 -3.85 52.41
C PHE A 153 27.91 -4.68 53.23
N SER A 154 27.70 -4.77 54.54
CA SER A 154 28.51 -5.59 55.46
C SER A 154 28.33 -7.09 55.25
N ASP A 155 27.17 -7.51 54.75
CA ASP A 155 26.81 -8.92 54.64
C ASP A 155 27.28 -9.51 53.32
N VAL A 156 27.91 -10.69 53.39
CA VAL A 156 28.43 -11.42 52.22
C VAL A 156 27.35 -11.69 51.16
N ALA A 157 26.10 -11.96 51.58
CA ALA A 157 25.00 -12.26 50.67
C ALA A 157 24.55 -11.06 49.81
N ARG A 158 24.61 -9.84 50.37
CA ARG A 158 24.17 -8.58 49.72
C ARG A 158 25.34 -7.80 49.11
N LYS A 159 26.57 -8.22 49.40
CA LYS A 159 27.77 -7.63 48.83
C LYS A 159 27.69 -7.75 47.31
N LYS A 160 27.82 -6.61 46.64
CA LYS A 160 27.81 -6.54 45.18
C LYS A 160 29.14 -6.99 44.64
N ILE A 161 29.08 -7.86 43.64
CA ILE A 161 30.22 -8.44 42.94
C ILE A 161 30.08 -8.15 41.45
N THR A 162 31.23 -8.01 40.78
CA THR A 162 31.27 -7.93 39.32
C THR A 162 31.37 -9.34 38.78
N VAL A 163 30.42 -9.71 37.94
CA VAL A 163 30.39 -10.96 37.19
C VAL A 163 30.74 -10.65 35.74
N TYR A 164 31.63 -11.45 35.16
CA TYR A 164 31.95 -11.40 33.73
C TYR A 164 31.30 -12.58 33.03
N GLU A 165 30.62 -12.30 31.91
CA GLU A 165 30.10 -13.30 30.98
C GLU A 165 30.89 -13.23 29.69
N TYR A 166 31.45 -14.36 29.26
CA TYR A 166 32.09 -14.54 27.97
C TYR A 166 31.16 -15.33 27.06
N TYR A 167 30.93 -14.76 25.88
CA TYR A 167 30.28 -15.42 24.76
C TYR A 167 31.30 -15.46 23.64
N GLY A 168 31.79 -16.64 23.29
CA GLY A 168 32.80 -16.73 22.24
C GLY A 168 33.11 -18.15 21.85
N TYR A 169 33.93 -18.28 20.82
CA TYR A 169 34.36 -19.57 20.31
C TYR A 169 35.63 -20.02 21.03
N TYR A 170 35.62 -21.24 21.53
CA TYR A 170 36.74 -21.85 22.22
C TYR A 170 36.84 -23.33 21.86
N ASP A 171 38.07 -23.83 21.79
CA ASP A 171 38.32 -25.26 21.60
C ASP A 171 38.28 -25.96 22.96
N VAL A 172 37.16 -26.63 23.25
CA VAL A 172 36.95 -27.39 24.49
C VAL A 172 37.53 -28.81 24.39
N THR A 173 37.63 -29.34 23.17
CA THR A 173 37.99 -30.73 22.85
C THR A 173 39.48 -30.94 22.60
N GLY A 174 40.23 -29.86 22.36
CA GLY A 174 41.65 -29.90 22.02
C GLY A 174 41.91 -30.45 20.62
N ASP A 175 40.92 -30.37 19.73
CA ASP A 175 40.94 -30.88 18.36
C ASP A 175 41.01 -29.76 17.30
N ASP A 176 41.36 -28.54 17.73
CA ASP A 176 41.38 -27.31 16.92
C ASP A 176 40.00 -26.94 16.34
N THR A 177 38.89 -27.52 16.85
CA THR A 177 37.54 -27.14 16.46
C THR A 177 36.94 -26.13 17.44
N LEU A 178 36.46 -25.02 16.89
CA LEU A 178 35.91 -23.93 17.67
C LEU A 178 34.45 -24.19 18.03
N THR A 179 34.20 -24.44 19.32
CA THR A 179 32.85 -24.58 19.87
C THR A 179 32.40 -23.27 20.52
N PRO A 180 31.16 -22.82 20.29
CA PRO A 180 30.64 -21.61 20.91
C PRO A 180 30.27 -21.90 22.37
N ILE A 181 30.90 -21.19 23.31
CA ILE A 181 30.71 -21.39 24.75
C ILE A 181 30.17 -20.13 25.43
N LEU A 182 29.43 -20.37 26.52
CA LEU A 182 29.09 -19.38 27.54
C LEU A 182 29.88 -19.71 28.80
N ALA A 183 30.75 -18.79 29.23
CA ALA A 183 31.48 -18.90 30.48
C ALA A 183 31.22 -17.68 31.37
N CYS A 184 30.89 -17.89 32.64
CA CYS A 184 30.75 -16.82 33.62
C CYS A 184 31.76 -17.00 34.75
N TRP A 185 32.41 -15.92 35.19
CA TRP A 185 33.34 -15.96 36.32
C TRP A 185 33.27 -14.71 37.21
N VAL A 186 33.75 -14.88 38.43
CA VAL A 186 33.90 -13.82 39.45
C VAL A 186 35.32 -13.91 39.99
N GLY A 187 36.11 -12.84 39.79
CA GLY A 187 37.54 -12.85 40.10
C GLY A 187 38.25 -14.01 39.39
N ASN A 188 38.82 -14.95 40.15
CA ASN A 188 39.49 -16.13 39.60
C ASN A 188 38.61 -17.40 39.58
N THR A 189 37.35 -17.31 40.00
CA THR A 189 36.47 -18.48 40.13
C THR A 189 35.44 -18.52 39.01
N MET A 190 35.44 -19.59 38.22
CA MET A 190 34.41 -19.85 37.22
C MET A 190 33.13 -20.36 37.88
N ILE A 191 32.01 -19.69 37.60
CA ILE A 191 30.69 -19.96 38.17
C ILE A 191 29.74 -20.64 37.18
N ARG A 192 29.98 -20.54 35.88
CA ARG A 192 29.16 -21.20 34.85
C ARG A 192 30.03 -21.50 33.63
N LEU A 193 29.84 -22.67 33.03
CA LEU A 193 30.42 -23.07 31.77
C LEU A 193 29.44 -24.02 31.07
N GLU A 194 28.97 -23.63 29.90
CA GLU A 194 28.06 -24.41 29.06
C GLU A 194 28.29 -24.09 27.58
N GLU A 195 27.83 -24.96 26.68
CA GLU A 195 27.73 -24.60 25.26
C GLU A 195 26.73 -23.45 25.10
N ASN A 196 26.98 -22.54 24.15
CA ASN A 196 26.16 -21.37 23.93
C ASN A 196 24.66 -21.77 23.81
N PRO A 197 23.78 -21.33 24.73
CA PRO A 197 22.38 -21.76 24.76
C PRO A 197 21.54 -21.14 23.64
N PHE A 198 22.06 -20.15 22.92
CA PHE A 198 21.32 -19.47 21.87
C PHE A 198 21.28 -20.29 20.57
N PRO A 199 20.10 -20.42 19.91
CA PRO A 199 19.94 -21.21 18.67
C PRO A 199 20.90 -20.83 17.54
N ASP A 200 21.20 -19.53 17.42
CA ASP A 200 22.11 -19.00 16.41
C ASP A 200 23.58 -19.38 16.64
N LYS A 201 23.92 -19.94 17.81
CA LYS A 201 25.29 -20.21 18.28
C LYS A 201 26.24 -19.01 18.29
N LYS A 202 25.75 -17.82 17.96
CA LYS A 202 26.47 -16.53 17.99
C LYS A 202 26.28 -15.82 19.33
N PRO A 203 27.17 -14.87 19.68
CA PRO A 203 26.95 -14.00 20.84
C PRO A 203 25.61 -13.25 20.76
N PRO A 204 24.90 -13.06 21.88
CA PRO A 204 23.59 -12.40 21.94
C PRO A 204 23.68 -10.86 21.96
N PHE A 205 24.71 -10.27 21.34
CA PHE A 205 24.90 -8.83 21.30
C PHE A 205 24.63 -8.29 19.89
N VAL A 206 24.04 -7.10 19.84
CA VAL A 206 23.90 -6.31 18.62
C VAL A 206 24.45 -4.93 18.91
N LEU A 207 25.49 -4.54 18.18
CA LEU A 207 26.07 -3.22 18.27
C LEU A 207 25.51 -2.34 17.16
N ILE A 208 25.24 -1.08 17.51
CA ILE A 208 24.74 -0.06 16.59
C ILE A 208 25.70 1.11 16.66
N ASN A 209 26.47 1.30 15.60
CA ASN A 209 27.48 2.35 15.55
C ASN A 209 26.81 3.69 15.23
N TYR A 210 27.19 4.73 15.97
CA TYR A 210 26.64 6.08 15.77
C TYR A 210 27.16 6.68 14.46
N ILE A 211 28.48 6.89 14.37
CA ILE A 211 29.21 7.17 13.14
C ILE A 211 30.22 6.03 12.95
N PRO A 212 30.16 5.27 11.85
CA PRO A 212 31.11 4.20 11.61
C PRO A 212 32.49 4.79 11.32
N GLU A 213 33.52 4.15 11.85
CA GLU A 213 34.91 4.40 11.55
C GLU A 213 35.52 3.07 11.07
N ASP A 214 36.50 3.15 10.19
CA ASP A 214 37.20 1.96 9.71
C ASP A 214 38.02 1.33 10.85
N ASP A 215 38.04 0.01 10.92
CA ASP A 215 38.72 -0.78 11.95
C ASP A 215 38.26 -0.55 13.41
N ASP A 216 37.28 0.33 13.66
CA ASP A 216 36.65 0.51 14.97
C ASP A 216 35.23 -0.05 15.03
N VAL A 217 35.00 -0.79 16.10
CA VAL A 217 33.73 -1.43 16.40
C VAL A 217 32.76 -0.43 17.01
N ARG A 218 33.23 0.54 17.80
CA ARG A 218 32.35 1.43 18.59
C ARG A 218 31.90 2.66 17.82
N GLY A 219 32.72 3.12 16.88
CA GLY A 219 32.48 4.32 16.09
C GLY A 219 32.61 5.61 16.89
N ILE A 220 32.45 6.73 16.21
CA ILE A 220 32.70 8.07 16.76
C ILE A 220 31.39 8.65 17.31
N PRO A 221 31.32 9.06 18.60
CA PRO A 221 30.20 9.81 19.14
C PRO A 221 30.30 11.30 18.81
N ASP A 222 29.15 12.01 18.75
CA ASP A 222 29.15 13.48 18.53
C ASP A 222 29.94 14.24 19.61
N ALA A 223 29.97 13.72 20.84
CA ALA A 223 30.68 14.35 21.95
C ALA A 223 32.19 14.47 21.68
N GLU A 224 32.78 13.49 20.99
CA GLU A 224 34.21 13.50 20.64
C GLU A 224 34.49 14.57 19.56
N LEU A 225 33.61 14.69 18.56
CA LEU A 225 33.70 15.74 17.54
C LEU A 225 33.61 17.16 18.12
N LEU A 226 32.90 17.32 19.23
CA LEU A 226 32.68 18.61 19.88
C LEU A 226 33.66 18.90 21.02
N GLU A 227 34.51 17.95 21.39
CA GLU A 227 35.36 18.05 22.58
C GLU A 227 36.29 19.27 22.52
N ASP A 228 36.98 19.43 21.39
CA ASP A 228 37.92 20.53 21.20
C ASP A 228 37.20 21.89 21.15
N ASN A 229 36.03 21.94 20.50
CA ASN A 229 35.19 23.12 20.46
C ASN A 229 34.78 23.56 21.88
N GLN A 230 34.37 22.61 22.71
CA GLN A 230 34.01 22.87 24.11
C GLN A 230 35.21 23.27 24.97
N LYS A 231 36.39 22.68 24.74
CA LYS A 231 37.64 23.07 25.43
C LYS A 231 38.00 24.52 25.10
N ILE A 232 37.98 24.91 23.83
CA ILE A 232 38.29 26.28 23.38
C ILE A 232 37.24 27.26 23.92
N LEU A 233 35.96 26.96 23.74
CA LEU A 233 34.87 27.79 24.23
C LEU A 233 34.97 27.99 25.75
N GLY A 234 35.19 26.91 26.50
CA GLY A 234 35.39 26.93 27.94
C GLY A 234 36.62 27.72 28.38
N ALA A 235 37.73 27.62 27.65
CA ALA A 235 38.94 28.39 27.94
C ALA A 235 38.76 29.89 27.70
N VAL A 236 38.16 30.27 26.56
CA VAL A 236 37.93 31.67 26.17
C VAL A 236 36.89 32.32 27.08
N THR A 237 35.78 31.64 27.35
CA THR A 237 34.73 32.15 28.27
C THR A 237 35.26 32.32 29.69
N ARG A 238 36.03 31.36 30.22
CA ARG A 238 36.72 31.54 31.52
C ARG A 238 37.69 32.71 31.48
N GLY A 239 38.46 32.89 30.40
CA GLY A 239 39.35 34.03 30.24
C GLY A 239 38.64 35.39 30.24
N VAL A 240 37.46 35.48 29.61
CA VAL A 240 36.60 36.68 29.65
C VAL A 240 36.07 36.91 31.07
N ILE A 241 35.62 35.86 31.76
CA ILE A 241 35.15 35.95 33.14
C ILE A 241 36.30 36.39 34.07
N ASP A 242 37.50 35.85 33.89
CA ASP A 242 38.69 36.21 34.67
C ASP A 242 39.11 37.66 34.43
N LEU A 243 39.02 38.14 33.17
CA LEU A 243 39.27 39.54 32.83
C LEU A 243 38.27 40.46 33.56
N LEU A 244 36.98 40.13 33.50
CA LEU A 244 35.94 40.87 34.22
C LEU A 244 36.16 40.82 35.74
N GLY A 245 36.44 39.64 36.29
CA GLY A 245 36.67 39.42 37.72
C GLY A 245 37.89 40.16 38.26
N LYS A 246 39.03 40.16 37.55
CA LYS A 246 40.23 40.91 37.95
C LYS A 246 40.04 42.42 37.81
N SER A 247 39.22 42.84 36.86
CA SER A 247 38.91 44.25 36.64
C SER A 247 37.82 44.81 37.55
N ALA A 248 37.20 43.96 38.38
CA ALA A 248 36.14 44.32 39.33
C ALA A 248 36.69 45.12 40.53
N ASN A 249 37.45 46.16 40.25
CA ASN A 249 37.78 47.17 41.21
C ASN A 249 37.72 48.52 40.48
N SER A 250 36.63 49.25 40.71
CA SER A 250 36.51 50.69 40.48
C SER A 250 37.42 51.44 41.47
N GLN A 251 38.69 51.06 41.49
CA GLN A 251 39.71 51.68 42.29
C GLN A 251 40.14 52.97 41.60
N THR A 252 40.45 53.95 42.42
CA THR A 252 41.03 55.19 41.95
C THR A 252 42.45 55.27 42.49
N GLY A 253 43.43 55.22 41.60
CA GLY A 253 44.84 55.42 41.90
C GLY A 253 45.12 56.91 42.11
N VAL A 254 45.51 57.28 43.33
CA VAL A 254 45.91 58.65 43.67
C VAL A 254 47.42 58.66 43.93
N PRO A 255 48.21 59.51 43.25
CA PRO A 255 49.64 59.59 43.47
C PRO A 255 49.96 60.03 44.91
N LYS A 256 50.99 59.42 45.49
CA LYS A 256 51.44 59.74 46.86
C LYS A 256 51.93 61.20 46.91
N GLY A 257 51.34 61.99 47.80
CA GLY A 257 51.67 63.42 47.95
C GLY A 257 50.79 64.38 47.13
N LEU A 258 49.85 63.88 46.32
CA LEU A 258 48.93 64.74 45.55
C LEU A 258 47.97 65.52 46.47
N LEU A 259 47.45 64.85 47.50
CA LEU A 259 46.51 65.41 48.47
C LEU A 259 47.08 65.26 49.89
N ASP A 260 46.93 66.32 50.70
CA ASP A 260 47.14 66.23 52.14
C ASP A 260 46.08 65.32 52.79
N ALA A 261 46.38 64.77 53.97
CA ALA A 261 45.55 63.76 54.64
C ALA A 261 44.08 64.18 54.80
N THR A 262 43.84 65.47 55.07
CA THR A 262 42.50 66.04 55.20
C THR A 262 41.75 66.07 53.87
N ASN A 263 42.42 66.46 52.78
CA ASN A 263 41.82 66.54 51.45
C ASN A 263 41.66 65.17 50.80
N LEU A 264 42.54 64.21 51.11
CA LEU A 264 42.37 62.81 50.73
C LEU A 264 41.13 62.18 51.38
N LEU A 265 40.83 62.54 52.63
CA LEU A 265 39.60 62.10 53.30
C LEU A 265 38.35 62.72 52.65
N ARG A 266 38.39 64.00 52.28
CA ARG A 266 37.31 64.68 51.54
C ARG A 266 37.08 64.05 50.18
N TYR A 267 38.15 63.78 49.43
CA TYR A 267 38.10 63.08 48.14
C TYR A 267 37.43 61.70 48.25
N ARG A 268 37.84 60.88 49.24
CA ARG A 268 37.22 59.57 49.48
C ARG A 268 35.75 59.64 49.89
N LYS A 269 35.33 60.76 50.49
CA LYS A 269 33.94 61.02 50.89
C LYS A 269 33.11 61.69 49.77
N GLY A 270 33.70 61.94 48.60
CA GLY A 270 33.02 62.63 47.49
C GLY A 270 32.73 64.11 47.77
N LEU A 271 33.49 64.73 48.68
CA LEU A 271 33.39 66.14 49.03
C LEU A 271 34.43 66.96 48.27
N ASP A 272 34.16 68.25 48.11
CA ASP A 272 35.10 69.20 47.53
C ASP A 272 36.45 69.16 48.26
N TYR A 273 37.52 69.12 47.49
CA TYR A 273 38.88 69.01 48.00
C TYR A 273 39.79 69.99 47.28
N GLU A 274 40.81 70.45 48.00
CA GLU A 274 41.83 71.35 47.46
C GLU A 274 43.09 70.52 47.13
N TYR A 275 43.72 70.82 46.00
CA TYR A 275 44.96 70.20 45.56
C TYR A 275 46.10 71.22 45.56
N ASN A 276 47.33 70.75 45.68
CA ASN A 276 48.49 71.62 45.66
C ASN A 276 48.71 72.18 44.24
N PRO A 277 48.82 73.51 44.02
CA PRO A 277 48.96 74.10 42.68
C PRO A 277 50.20 73.65 41.90
N THR A 278 51.18 73.04 42.57
CA THR A 278 52.36 72.43 41.93
C THR A 278 52.12 71.01 41.40
N SER A 279 50.99 70.40 41.77
CA SER A 279 50.63 69.03 41.41
C SER A 279 49.42 69.03 40.49
N ASN A 280 49.52 68.38 39.32
CA ASN A 280 48.45 68.35 38.35
C ASN A 280 47.28 67.45 38.82
N PRO A 281 46.04 67.97 38.95
CA PRO A 281 44.88 67.20 39.43
C PRO A 281 44.42 66.09 38.46
N GLN A 282 44.85 66.14 37.18
CA GLN A 282 44.56 65.09 36.18
C GLN A 282 45.37 63.80 36.37
N THR A 283 46.22 63.73 37.40
CA THR A 283 47.07 62.56 37.69
C THR A 283 46.35 61.45 38.47
N ILE A 284 45.07 61.66 38.80
CA ILE A 284 44.21 60.66 39.42
C ILE A 284 43.78 59.65 38.36
N TYR A 285 44.23 58.40 38.49
CA TYR A 285 43.90 57.32 37.56
C TYR A 285 42.66 56.56 38.04
N GLN A 286 41.54 56.68 37.31
CA GLN A 286 40.36 55.87 37.58
C GLN A 286 40.43 54.57 36.78
N HIS A 287 40.46 53.42 37.46
CA HIS A 287 40.36 52.13 36.80
C HIS A 287 38.97 52.00 36.17
N LYS A 288 38.94 51.72 34.87
CA LYS A 288 37.72 51.40 34.12
C LYS A 288 37.64 49.89 33.90
N PHE A 289 36.44 49.39 33.67
CA PHE A 289 36.29 48.03 33.16
C PHE A 289 37.03 47.93 31.81
N PRO A 290 37.94 46.96 31.64
CA PRO A 290 38.54 46.66 30.36
C PRO A 290 37.42 46.20 29.43
N GLU A 291 37.46 46.71 28.21
CA GLU A 291 36.57 46.21 27.17
C GLU A 291 36.87 44.74 26.90
N ILE A 292 35.82 43.94 26.76
CA ILE A 292 35.97 42.55 26.32
C ILE A 292 36.51 42.61 24.88
N PRO A 293 37.64 41.94 24.57
CA PRO A 293 38.16 41.92 23.21
C PRO A 293 37.13 41.40 22.22
N GLN A 294 36.88 42.14 21.13
CA GLN A 294 35.96 41.71 20.07
C GLN A 294 36.39 40.38 19.45
N SER A 295 37.69 40.09 19.41
CA SER A 295 38.24 38.80 18.96
C SER A 295 37.77 37.62 19.82
N ALA A 296 37.58 37.80 21.13
CA ALA A 296 37.09 36.75 22.01
C ALA A 296 35.61 36.44 21.73
N MET A 297 34.80 37.49 21.49
CA MET A 297 33.40 37.32 21.12
C MET A 297 33.24 36.68 19.73
N TRP A 298 34.08 37.09 18.77
CA TRP A 298 34.12 36.50 17.44
C TRP A 298 34.51 35.01 17.49
N LEU A 299 35.53 34.65 18.26
CA LEU A 299 35.96 33.25 18.43
C LEU A 299 34.87 32.40 19.08
N ILE A 300 34.15 32.91 20.08
CA ILE A 300 33.00 32.23 20.69
C ILE A 300 31.91 31.95 19.65
N GLN A 301 31.56 32.95 18.83
CA GLN A 301 30.56 32.79 17.78
C GLN A 301 31.01 31.79 16.70
N GLN A 302 32.26 31.88 16.27
CA GLN A 302 32.85 30.96 15.30
C GLN A 302 32.83 29.52 15.84
N GLN A 303 33.24 29.32 17.09
CA GLN A 303 33.31 27.99 17.70
C GLN A 303 31.92 27.36 17.87
N ASN A 304 30.90 28.17 18.17
CA ASN A 304 29.51 27.71 18.20
C ASN A 304 29.01 27.34 16.80
N SER A 305 29.30 28.15 15.78
CA SER A 305 28.95 27.83 14.39
C SER A 305 29.63 26.55 13.91
N ASP A 306 30.91 26.35 14.25
CA ASP A 306 31.65 25.13 13.90
C ASP A 306 31.07 23.92 14.66
N ALA A 307 30.67 24.08 15.92
CA ALA A 307 30.00 23.03 16.70
C ALA A 307 28.64 22.64 16.11
N GLU A 308 27.83 23.61 15.66
CA GLU A 308 26.56 23.35 14.97
C GLU A 308 26.80 22.65 13.63
N SER A 309 27.84 23.04 12.89
CA SER A 309 28.19 22.39 11.62
C SER A 309 28.67 20.95 11.83
N LEU A 310 29.48 20.70 12.86
CA LEU A 310 30.03 19.36 13.17
C LEU A 310 28.98 18.40 13.72
N SER A 311 28.09 18.88 14.58
CA SER A 311 26.97 18.08 15.12
C SER A 311 25.85 17.90 14.10
N GLY A 312 25.72 18.81 13.14
CA GLY A 312 24.58 18.85 12.22
C GLY A 312 23.28 19.30 12.89
N VAL A 313 23.32 19.70 14.17
CA VAL A 313 22.17 20.22 14.91
C VAL A 313 22.34 21.73 15.02
N LYS A 314 21.52 22.48 14.27
CA LYS A 314 21.48 23.94 14.42
C LYS A 314 20.65 24.31 15.64
N ALA A 315 21.12 25.27 16.44
CA ALA A 315 20.34 25.81 17.54
C ALA A 315 19.22 26.70 16.98
N PHE A 316 18.06 26.11 16.67
CA PHE A 316 16.84 26.84 16.30
C PHE A 316 16.26 27.69 17.45
N SER A 317 16.94 27.76 18.61
CA SER A 317 16.44 28.39 19.83
C SER A 317 16.72 29.89 19.95
N ASN A 318 17.75 30.43 19.29
CA ASN A 318 18.13 31.85 19.45
C ASN A 318 17.63 32.78 18.34
N SER A 319 17.20 32.24 17.21
CA SER A 319 16.51 32.95 16.14
C SER A 319 15.32 32.09 15.76
N GLY A 320 14.15 32.44 16.29
CA GLY A 320 12.89 31.77 15.95
C GLY A 320 12.79 31.57 14.44
N VAL A 321 12.18 30.45 14.02
CA VAL A 321 12.00 29.96 12.63
C VAL A 321 11.68 31.09 11.66
N SER A 322 12.70 31.81 11.25
CA SER A 322 12.64 32.97 10.37
C SER A 322 13.94 32.93 9.59
N GLY A 323 13.82 32.86 8.27
CA GLY A 323 14.92 32.66 7.32
C GLY A 323 15.96 33.78 7.28
N ALA A 324 16.07 34.60 8.33
CA ALA A 324 17.08 35.65 8.43
C ALA A 324 18.44 35.12 8.94
N GLY A 325 18.47 34.00 9.68
CA GLY A 325 19.72 33.38 10.17
C GLY A 325 20.39 32.43 9.17
N LEU A 326 19.68 32.04 8.12
CA LEU A 326 20.18 31.23 7.00
C LEU A 326 19.80 32.01 5.74
N GLY A 327 20.75 32.75 5.16
CA GLY A 327 20.53 33.84 4.20
C GLY A 327 19.34 33.70 3.24
N ASP A 328 18.75 34.86 2.88
CA ASP A 328 17.46 35.14 2.21
C ASP A 328 17.00 34.27 1.00
N THR A 329 17.75 33.26 0.58
CA THR A 329 17.33 32.31 -0.45
C THR A 329 16.76 31.04 0.18
N ALA A 330 15.48 30.75 -0.10
CA ALA A 330 14.78 29.53 0.34
C ALA A 330 15.51 28.21 -0.04
N ALA A 331 16.43 28.25 -1.01
CA ALA A 331 17.29 27.13 -1.38
C ALA A 331 18.44 26.87 -0.37
N GLY A 332 19.00 27.91 0.26
CA GLY A 332 20.04 27.79 1.30
C GLY A 332 19.49 27.20 2.59
N VAL A 333 18.26 27.57 2.95
CA VAL A 333 17.53 26.99 4.10
C VAL A 333 17.21 25.52 3.85
N ARG A 334 16.68 25.19 2.65
CA ARG A 334 16.40 23.79 2.28
C ARG A 334 17.65 22.92 2.23
N SER A 335 18.78 23.42 1.73
CA SER A 335 20.02 22.62 1.63
C SER A 335 20.69 22.36 2.99
N ALA A 336 20.68 23.33 3.92
CA ALA A 336 21.17 23.10 5.27
C ALA A 336 20.23 22.18 6.09
N MET A 337 18.92 22.30 5.91
CA MET A 337 17.95 21.36 6.49
C MET A 337 18.11 19.96 5.88
N ASP A 338 18.31 19.83 4.58
CA ASP A 338 18.54 18.54 3.90
C ASP A 338 19.81 17.84 4.41
N ALA A 339 20.90 18.56 4.69
CA ALA A 339 22.12 17.96 5.26
C ALA A 339 21.91 17.44 6.69
N ALA A 340 21.25 18.21 7.56
CA ALA A 340 20.91 17.80 8.91
C ALA A 340 19.93 16.61 8.92
N SER A 341 18.86 16.69 8.12
CA SER A 341 17.89 15.61 7.94
C SER A 341 18.51 14.34 7.36
N LYS A 342 19.51 14.45 6.47
CA LYS A 342 20.27 13.30 5.95
C LYS A 342 21.11 12.61 7.03
N ARG A 343 21.75 13.37 7.92
CA ARG A 343 22.51 12.81 9.05
C ARG A 343 21.60 12.10 10.03
N GLU A 344 20.49 12.75 10.42
CA GLU A 344 19.48 12.13 11.29
C GLU A 344 18.88 10.86 10.65
N MET A 345 18.52 10.92 9.36
CA MET A 345 18.04 9.76 8.62
C MET A 345 19.07 8.64 8.53
N SER A 346 20.36 8.97 8.40
CA SER A 346 21.45 7.99 8.41
C SER A 346 21.54 7.28 9.77
N ILE A 347 21.48 8.02 10.88
CA ILE A 347 21.47 7.47 12.24
C ILE A 347 20.24 6.59 12.46
N LEU A 348 19.05 7.09 12.11
CA LEU A 348 17.80 6.33 12.18
C LEU A 348 17.88 5.03 11.35
N ARG A 349 18.49 5.08 10.16
CA ARG A 349 18.69 3.90 9.31
C ARG A 349 19.62 2.88 9.95
N ARG A 350 20.68 3.31 10.63
CA ARG A 350 21.57 2.41 11.38
C ARG A 350 20.83 1.75 12.55
N ILE A 351 20.05 2.53 13.31
CA ILE A 351 19.23 2.01 14.40
C ILE A 351 18.21 1.00 13.86
N ALA A 352 17.54 1.32 12.76
CA ALA A 352 16.61 0.41 12.08
C ALA A 352 17.27 -0.91 11.68
N HIS A 353 18.45 -0.87 11.06
CA HIS A 353 19.21 -2.09 10.74
C HIS A 353 19.62 -2.87 12.00
N GLY A 354 19.98 -2.18 13.09
CA GLY A 354 20.22 -2.81 14.38
C GLY A 354 18.99 -3.54 14.93
N LEU A 355 17.81 -2.90 14.83
CA LEU A 355 16.53 -3.51 15.22
C LEU A 355 16.18 -4.72 14.37
N LEU A 356 16.52 -4.72 13.07
CA LEU A 356 16.37 -5.90 12.21
C LEU A 356 17.25 -7.06 12.69
N LYS A 357 18.52 -6.80 13.05
CA LYS A 357 19.42 -7.82 13.63
C LYS A 357 18.85 -8.38 14.95
N ILE A 358 18.30 -7.51 15.80
CA ILE A 358 17.62 -7.90 17.04
C ILE A 358 16.40 -8.78 16.73
N GLY A 359 15.56 -8.36 15.78
CA GLY A 359 14.38 -9.10 15.34
C GLY A 359 14.74 -10.52 14.88
N ARG A 360 15.79 -10.68 14.07
CA ARG A 360 16.27 -12.01 13.65
C ARG A 360 16.68 -12.88 14.83
N LYS A 361 17.42 -12.34 15.80
CA LYS A 361 17.80 -13.07 17.02
C LYS A 361 16.57 -13.50 17.84
N ILE A 362 15.58 -12.60 17.98
CA ILE A 362 14.31 -12.93 18.66
C ILE A 362 13.55 -14.03 17.90
N MET A 363 13.52 -13.97 16.58
CA MET A 363 12.87 -15.01 15.76
C MET A 363 13.57 -16.36 15.89
N ALA A 364 14.90 -16.40 15.88
CA ALA A 364 15.66 -17.63 16.09
C ALA A 364 15.41 -18.24 17.48
N MET A 365 15.36 -17.39 18.52
CA MET A 365 14.98 -17.80 19.88
C MET A 365 13.55 -18.35 19.92
N ASN A 366 12.62 -17.66 19.25
CA ASN A 366 11.22 -18.06 19.16
C ASN A 366 11.05 -19.38 18.42
N ALA A 367 11.79 -19.66 17.35
CA ALA A 367 11.69 -20.91 16.60
C ALA A 367 12.00 -22.16 17.46
N VAL A 368 12.91 -22.04 18.44
CA VAL A 368 13.29 -23.16 19.32
C VAL A 368 12.46 -23.20 20.61
N TRP A 369 12.06 -22.04 21.14
CA TRP A 369 11.43 -21.95 22.46
C TRP A 369 9.91 -21.72 22.43
N LEU A 370 9.28 -21.52 21.26
CA LEU A 370 7.82 -21.57 21.15
C LEU A 370 7.28 -23.00 21.23
N THR A 371 6.08 -23.12 21.79
CA THR A 371 5.27 -24.34 21.65
C THR A 371 4.64 -24.41 20.25
N GLU A 372 4.41 -25.62 19.71
CA GLU A 372 4.01 -25.90 18.31
C GLU A 372 2.86 -25.06 17.73
N GLN A 373 1.91 -24.61 18.55
CA GLN A 373 0.87 -23.67 18.14
C GLN A 373 0.71 -22.59 19.22
N GLU A 374 1.19 -21.38 18.92
CA GLU A 374 0.91 -20.21 19.75
C GLU A 374 0.10 -19.20 18.94
N VAL A 375 -0.99 -18.70 19.53
CA VAL A 375 -1.86 -17.71 18.89
C VAL A 375 -1.36 -16.33 19.26
N VAL A 376 -0.70 -15.66 18.32
CA VAL A 376 -0.21 -14.30 18.52
C VAL A 376 -1.24 -13.31 17.98
N ARG A 377 -1.59 -12.32 18.81
CA ARG A 377 -2.46 -11.21 18.39
C ARG A 377 -1.62 -10.17 17.64
N LEU A 378 -1.80 -10.06 16.32
CA LEU A 378 -1.35 -8.87 15.61
C LEU A 378 -2.32 -7.71 15.89
N THR A 379 -1.75 -6.50 15.97
CA THR A 379 -2.46 -5.26 16.26
C THR A 379 -3.78 -5.19 15.48
N ASN A 380 -4.89 -4.97 16.19
CA ASN A 380 -6.27 -4.87 15.66
C ASN A 380 -6.93 -6.18 15.17
N GLY A 381 -6.70 -7.30 15.87
CA GLY A 381 -7.76 -8.31 16.08
C GLY A 381 -7.76 -9.52 15.16
N GLN A 382 -6.79 -9.64 14.26
CA GLN A 382 -6.56 -10.91 13.57
C GLN A 382 -5.65 -11.79 14.42
N PHE A 383 -6.19 -12.93 14.83
CA PHE A 383 -5.43 -14.00 15.47
C PHE A 383 -4.88 -14.88 14.34
N VAL A 384 -3.57 -14.91 14.19
CA VAL A 384 -2.90 -15.79 13.24
C VAL A 384 -2.25 -16.92 14.06
N PRO A 385 -2.63 -18.19 13.82
CA PRO A 385 -1.92 -19.30 14.42
C PRO A 385 -0.53 -19.38 13.78
N VAL A 386 0.52 -19.26 14.59
CA VAL A 386 1.90 -19.39 14.11
C VAL A 386 2.40 -20.78 14.48
N ARG A 387 2.76 -21.59 13.47
CA ARG A 387 3.43 -22.88 13.68
C ARG A 387 4.94 -22.67 13.82
N THR A 388 5.58 -23.49 14.64
CA THR A 388 7.04 -23.49 14.82
C THR A 388 7.80 -23.81 13.53
N ASP A 389 7.23 -24.67 12.67
CA ASP A 389 7.86 -25.05 11.39
C ASP A 389 7.86 -23.90 10.38
N ASP A 390 6.84 -23.02 10.41
CA ASP A 390 6.81 -21.83 9.58
C ASP A 390 7.90 -20.83 10.03
N LEU A 391 8.14 -20.75 11.35
CA LEU A 391 9.13 -19.86 11.97
C LEU A 391 10.59 -20.19 11.62
N ALA A 392 10.87 -21.40 11.13
CA ALA A 392 12.19 -21.84 10.71
C ALA A 392 12.64 -21.24 9.36
N GLY A 393 11.76 -20.56 8.63
CA GLY A 393 12.09 -19.87 7.39
C GLY A 393 12.95 -18.61 7.60
N GLU A 394 13.80 -18.27 6.62
CA GLU A 394 14.43 -16.95 6.57
C GLU A 394 13.37 -15.89 6.20
N TYR A 395 12.80 -15.21 7.20
CA TYR A 395 11.89 -14.11 6.94
C TYR A 395 12.65 -12.85 6.55
N ASP A 396 12.24 -12.24 5.44
CA ASP A 396 12.71 -10.90 5.05
C ASP A 396 12.05 -9.84 5.93
N LEU A 397 12.74 -9.48 7.01
CA LEU A 397 12.38 -8.35 7.85
C LEU A 397 12.72 -7.05 7.12
N THR A 398 11.70 -6.25 6.81
CA THR A 398 11.86 -4.89 6.30
C THR A 398 11.38 -3.89 7.35
N LEU A 399 12.21 -2.90 7.67
CA LEU A 399 11.85 -1.82 8.58
C LEU A 399 11.78 -0.51 7.81
N THR A 400 10.56 0.02 7.68
CA THR A 400 10.31 1.33 7.10
C THR A 400 10.39 2.39 8.19
N ILE A 401 11.26 3.38 7.97
CA ILE A 401 11.39 4.54 8.85
C ILE A 401 10.49 5.61 8.26
N SER A 402 9.58 6.13 9.08
CA SER A 402 8.70 7.23 8.71
C SER A 402 9.05 8.43 9.59
N THR A 403 9.39 9.54 8.96
CA THR A 403 9.54 10.83 9.64
C THR A 403 8.29 11.65 9.34
N ALA A 404 7.88 12.52 10.27
CA ALA A 404 6.72 13.37 10.07
C ALA A 404 6.84 14.22 8.78
N GLU A 405 8.05 14.62 8.42
CA GLU A 405 8.34 15.36 7.19
C GLU A 405 8.20 14.50 5.94
N SER A 406 8.73 13.26 5.94
CA SER A 406 8.55 12.34 4.80
C SER A 406 7.09 11.94 4.63
N ASP A 407 6.35 11.76 5.73
CA ASP A 407 4.94 11.38 5.69
C ASP A 407 4.07 12.53 5.18
N GLU A 408 4.39 13.78 5.57
CA GLU A 408 3.72 14.97 5.05
C GLU A 408 4.04 15.21 3.56
N ALA A 409 5.30 15.04 3.13
CA ALA A 409 5.69 15.15 1.72
C ALA A 409 4.96 14.11 0.86
N LYS A 410 4.94 12.83 1.27
CA LYS A 410 4.17 11.77 0.60
C LYS A 410 2.67 12.08 0.60
N SER A 411 2.13 12.60 1.71
CA SER A 411 0.72 13.01 1.78
C SER A 411 0.41 14.16 0.82
N GLN A 412 1.34 15.08 0.60
CA GLN A 412 1.19 16.18 -0.36
C GLN A 412 1.25 15.68 -1.80
N ASP A 413 2.18 14.78 -2.13
CA ASP A 413 2.28 14.18 -3.46
C ASP A 413 1.05 13.32 -3.78
N LEU A 414 0.57 12.51 -2.84
CA LEU A 414 -0.67 11.76 -2.97
C LEU A 414 -1.88 12.69 -3.07
N GLY A 415 -1.89 13.80 -2.34
CA GLY A 415 -2.90 14.85 -2.46
C GLY A 415 -2.89 15.52 -3.84
N PHE A 416 -1.70 15.75 -4.42
CA PHE A 416 -1.55 16.27 -5.78
C PHE A 416 -2.01 15.26 -6.83
N MET A 417 -1.67 13.98 -6.67
CA MET A 417 -2.16 12.90 -7.52
C MET A 417 -3.70 12.81 -7.45
N LEU A 418 -4.27 12.93 -6.26
CA LEU A 418 -5.72 12.97 -6.07
C LEU A 418 -6.36 14.17 -6.77
N GLN A 419 -5.76 15.37 -6.69
CA GLN A 419 -6.28 16.57 -7.37
C GLN A 419 -6.16 16.49 -8.90
N THR A 420 -5.10 15.89 -9.42
CA THR A 420 -4.82 15.84 -10.87
C THR A 420 -5.48 14.67 -11.58
N LEU A 421 -5.58 13.51 -10.92
CA LEU A 421 -6.12 12.28 -11.50
C LEU A 421 -7.47 11.86 -10.91
N GLY A 422 -7.89 12.42 -9.78
CA GLY A 422 -9.13 12.00 -9.08
C GLY A 422 -10.41 12.19 -9.88
N ASN A 423 -10.43 13.11 -10.86
CA ASN A 423 -11.58 13.29 -11.75
C ASN A 423 -11.64 12.26 -12.89
N ASN A 424 -10.51 11.62 -13.23
CA ASN A 424 -10.38 10.71 -14.37
C ASN A 424 -10.20 9.23 -13.96
N MET A 425 -9.85 8.96 -12.70
CA MET A 425 -9.70 7.61 -12.14
C MET A 425 -10.98 7.19 -11.41
N GLY A 426 -11.30 5.89 -11.45
CA GLY A 426 -12.46 5.33 -10.75
C GLY A 426 -12.41 5.54 -9.24
N MET A 427 -13.58 5.53 -8.59
CA MET A 427 -13.73 5.77 -7.14
C MET A 427 -12.85 4.86 -6.27
N GLU A 428 -12.55 3.65 -6.72
CA GLU A 428 -11.68 2.69 -6.01
C GLU A 428 -10.24 3.20 -5.87
N PHE A 429 -9.67 3.79 -6.93
CA PHE A 429 -8.31 4.33 -6.89
C PHE A 429 -8.21 5.54 -5.96
N THR A 430 -9.27 6.37 -5.94
CA THR A 430 -9.41 7.49 -5.01
C THR A 430 -9.49 7.01 -3.55
N GLN A 431 -10.21 5.91 -3.28
CA GLN A 431 -10.26 5.31 -1.94
C GLN A 431 -8.89 4.77 -1.49
N ILE A 432 -8.14 4.12 -2.39
CA ILE A 432 -6.78 3.64 -2.09
C ILE A 432 -5.89 4.83 -1.70
N ILE A 433 -5.85 5.90 -2.50
CA ILE A 433 -5.03 7.08 -2.21
C ILE A 433 -5.44 7.73 -0.88
N LEU A 434 -6.74 7.88 -0.63
CA LEU A 434 -7.25 8.47 0.62
C LEU A 434 -6.93 7.62 1.85
N SER A 435 -7.01 6.28 1.73
CA SER A 435 -6.63 5.37 2.81
C SER A 435 -5.14 5.48 3.15
N GLU A 436 -4.29 5.63 2.14
CA GLU A 436 -2.85 5.79 2.31
C GLU A 436 -2.50 7.17 2.92
N ILE A 437 -3.15 8.24 2.48
CA ILE A 437 -3.05 9.57 3.11
C ILE A 437 -3.48 9.50 4.59
N ALA A 438 -4.57 8.79 4.90
CA ALA A 438 -5.04 8.63 6.27
C ALA A 438 -4.06 7.82 7.14
N ARG A 439 -3.40 6.79 6.58
CA ARG A 439 -2.31 6.06 7.25
C ARG A 439 -1.12 6.97 7.53
N LEU A 440 -0.66 7.73 6.53
CA LEU A 440 0.46 8.68 6.67
C LEU A 440 0.17 9.76 7.70
N LYS A 441 -1.08 10.23 7.82
CA LYS A 441 -1.53 11.20 8.84
C LYS A 441 -1.85 10.59 10.21
N LYS A 442 -1.50 9.32 10.45
CA LYS A 442 -1.71 8.60 11.73
C LYS A 442 -3.19 8.49 12.13
N MET A 443 -4.09 8.32 11.16
CA MET A 443 -5.52 8.07 11.37
C MET A 443 -5.91 6.64 10.93
N PRO A 444 -5.49 5.59 11.68
CA PRO A 444 -5.67 4.20 11.25
C PRO A 444 -7.13 3.75 11.19
N GLU A 445 -8.00 4.27 12.05
CA GLU A 445 -9.44 3.99 11.97
C GLU A 445 -10.07 4.54 10.69
N LEU A 446 -9.64 5.73 10.27
CA LEU A 446 -10.13 6.36 9.05
C LEU A 446 -9.63 5.58 7.82
N ALA A 447 -8.37 5.15 7.82
CA ALA A 447 -7.83 4.30 6.77
C ALA A 447 -8.62 2.99 6.62
N ASN A 448 -8.87 2.29 7.72
CA ASN A 448 -9.65 1.04 7.72
C ASN A 448 -11.10 1.26 7.30
N LYS A 449 -11.71 2.39 7.66
CA LYS A 449 -13.06 2.74 7.21
C LYS A 449 -13.10 2.99 5.72
N ILE A 450 -12.10 3.67 5.15
CA ILE A 450 -12.01 3.95 3.71
C ILE A 450 -11.76 2.66 2.92
N GLU A 451 -10.86 1.78 3.37
CA GLU A 451 -10.59 0.49 2.70
C GLU A 451 -11.82 -0.44 2.68
N ASN A 452 -12.61 -0.44 3.75
CA ASN A 452 -13.82 -1.25 3.84
C ASN A 452 -15.08 -0.55 3.32
N TYR A 453 -14.97 0.71 2.86
CA TYR A 453 -16.09 1.47 2.33
C TYR A 453 -16.43 1.02 0.92
N LYS A 454 -17.27 0.00 0.80
CA LYS A 454 -17.94 -0.29 -0.46
C LYS A 454 -19.10 0.69 -0.64
N PRO A 455 -19.11 1.53 -1.69
CA PRO A 455 -20.26 2.37 -1.96
C PRO A 455 -21.48 1.46 -2.13
N GLN A 456 -22.45 1.57 -1.23
CA GLN A 456 -23.76 0.98 -1.49
C GLN A 456 -24.30 1.67 -2.74
N PRO A 457 -24.66 0.91 -3.79
CA PRO A 457 -25.26 1.52 -4.96
C PRO A 457 -26.56 2.17 -4.52
N ASP A 458 -26.65 3.49 -4.60
CA ASP A 458 -27.91 4.19 -4.41
C ASP A 458 -28.92 3.60 -5.42
N PRO A 459 -30.07 3.04 -4.96
CA PRO A 459 -31.07 2.47 -5.86
C PRO A 459 -31.48 3.40 -6.99
N VAL A 460 -31.47 4.72 -6.74
CA VAL A 460 -31.76 5.75 -7.74
C VAL A 460 -30.68 5.81 -8.83
N GLN A 461 -29.42 5.60 -8.49
CA GLN A 461 -28.30 5.74 -9.44
C GLN A 461 -28.17 4.50 -10.34
N GLN A 462 -28.46 3.30 -9.82
CA GLN A 462 -28.64 2.11 -10.64
C GLN A 462 -29.85 2.22 -11.56
N GLN A 463 -30.93 2.84 -11.07
CA GLN A 463 -32.14 3.05 -11.87
C GLN A 463 -31.91 4.09 -12.96
N ILE A 464 -31.14 5.15 -12.70
CA ILE A 464 -30.72 6.12 -13.72
C ILE A 464 -29.82 5.44 -14.75
N GLN A 465 -28.82 4.64 -14.35
CA GLN A 465 -27.99 3.89 -15.29
C GLN A 465 -28.80 2.88 -16.12
N GLN A 466 -29.75 2.17 -15.51
CA GLN A 466 -30.65 1.28 -16.26
C GLN A 466 -31.54 2.04 -17.23
N LEU A 467 -32.10 3.19 -16.81
CA LEU A 467 -32.93 4.03 -17.67
C LEU A 467 -32.11 4.65 -18.80
N GLU A 468 -30.85 4.99 -18.56
CA GLU A 468 -29.94 5.52 -19.58
C GLU A 468 -29.52 4.44 -20.57
N ILE A 469 -29.20 3.23 -20.09
CA ILE A 469 -28.96 2.06 -20.95
C ILE A 469 -30.22 1.72 -21.76
N ALA A 470 -31.40 1.79 -21.16
CA ALA A 470 -32.68 1.55 -21.85
C ALA A 470 -32.97 2.66 -22.88
N LYS A 471 -32.65 3.91 -22.58
CA LYS A 471 -32.79 5.05 -23.51
C LYS A 471 -31.83 4.89 -24.68
N LEU A 472 -30.58 4.53 -24.44
CA LEU A 472 -29.59 4.24 -25.48
C LEU A 472 -30.02 3.03 -26.34
N GLN A 473 -30.55 1.96 -25.74
CA GLN A 473 -31.12 0.83 -26.48
C GLN A 473 -32.32 1.25 -27.33
N ALA A 474 -33.22 2.07 -26.80
CA ALA A 474 -34.36 2.57 -27.55
C ALA A 474 -33.94 3.51 -28.69
N GLU A 475 -32.90 4.31 -28.49
CA GLU A 475 -32.33 5.18 -29.51
C GLU A 475 -31.61 4.40 -30.60
N ILE A 476 -30.87 3.35 -30.24
CA ILE A 476 -30.29 2.38 -31.18
C ILE A 476 -31.40 1.68 -31.98
N ALA A 477 -32.47 1.24 -31.33
CA ALA A 477 -33.59 0.59 -32.00
C ALA A 477 -34.33 1.54 -32.95
N LYS A 478 -34.51 2.81 -32.56
CA LYS A 478 -35.09 3.85 -33.41
C LYS A 478 -34.20 4.15 -34.61
N LEU A 479 -32.90 4.32 -34.42
CA LEU A 479 -31.93 4.50 -35.51
C LEU A 479 -31.92 3.29 -36.46
N GLN A 480 -32.04 2.08 -35.93
CA GLN A 480 -32.10 0.86 -36.73
C GLN A 480 -33.41 0.76 -37.53
N ALA A 481 -34.53 1.16 -36.94
CA ALA A 481 -35.82 1.24 -37.63
C ALA A 481 -35.83 2.34 -38.71
N GLU A 482 -35.26 3.52 -38.43
CA GLU A 482 -35.09 4.60 -39.42
C GLU A 482 -34.16 4.17 -40.56
N ALA A 483 -33.07 3.44 -40.25
CA ALA A 483 -32.19 2.88 -41.27
C ALA A 483 -32.91 1.84 -42.16
N GLN A 484 -33.77 1.00 -41.57
CA GLN A 484 -34.60 0.06 -42.33
C GLN A 484 -35.67 0.77 -43.17
N GLU A 485 -36.33 1.80 -42.64
CA GLU A 485 -37.31 2.60 -43.38
C GLU A 485 -36.64 3.35 -44.55
N ALA A 486 -35.45 3.92 -44.34
CA ALA A 486 -34.68 4.58 -45.39
C ALA A 486 -34.25 3.58 -46.49
N ALA A 487 -33.84 2.36 -46.12
CA ALA A 487 -33.52 1.29 -47.08
C ALA A 487 -34.77 0.85 -47.88
N ALA A 488 -35.91 0.68 -47.22
CA ALA A 488 -37.18 0.33 -47.87
C ALA A 488 -37.67 1.46 -48.79
N LYS A 489 -37.60 2.72 -48.35
CA LYS A 489 -37.91 3.89 -49.19
C LYS A 489 -36.99 3.98 -50.40
N SER A 490 -35.69 3.71 -50.24
CA SER A 490 -34.74 3.69 -51.37
C SER A 490 -35.13 2.63 -52.43
N GLN A 491 -35.53 1.42 -52.01
CA GLN A 491 -36.04 0.39 -52.92
C GLN A 491 -37.32 0.81 -53.65
N VAL A 492 -38.29 1.39 -52.93
CA VAL A 492 -39.55 1.86 -53.54
C VAL A 492 -39.31 3.05 -54.48
N GLN A 493 -38.40 3.95 -54.13
CA GLN A 493 -38.04 5.08 -54.99
C GLN A 493 -37.36 4.60 -56.29
N GLY A 494 -36.48 3.61 -56.20
CA GLY A 494 -35.87 2.97 -57.38
C GLY A 494 -36.91 2.33 -58.31
N ALA A 495 -37.95 1.71 -57.75
CA ALA A 495 -39.07 1.17 -58.54
C ALA A 495 -39.97 2.26 -59.16
N LYS A 496 -40.16 3.41 -58.47
CA LYS A 496 -40.97 4.53 -59.01
C LYS A 496 -40.30 5.26 -60.17
N VAL A 497 -38.97 5.40 -60.16
CA VAL A 497 -38.22 6.04 -61.26
C VAL A 497 -38.45 5.31 -62.59
N ALA A 498 -38.47 3.97 -62.58
CA ALA A 498 -38.75 3.18 -63.77
C ALA A 498 -40.18 3.39 -64.32
N VAL A 499 -41.17 3.56 -63.44
CA VAL A 499 -42.57 3.76 -63.82
C VAL A 499 -42.83 5.17 -64.35
N GLU A 500 -42.22 6.20 -63.75
CA GLU A 500 -42.37 7.58 -64.24
C GLU A 500 -41.66 7.80 -65.58
N GLN A 501 -40.54 7.14 -65.83
CA GLN A 501 -39.83 7.21 -67.11
C GLN A 501 -40.68 6.64 -68.27
N ALA A 502 -41.35 5.51 -68.06
CA ALA A 502 -42.29 4.94 -69.03
C ALA A 502 -43.55 5.81 -69.26
N ARG A 503 -43.94 6.61 -68.27
CA ARG A 503 -45.10 7.52 -68.37
C ARG A 503 -44.77 8.80 -69.13
N ALA A 504 -43.53 9.28 -69.04
CA ALA A 504 -43.04 10.46 -69.78
C ALA A 504 -42.96 10.19 -71.30
N GLU A 505 -42.49 9.00 -71.71
CA GLU A 505 -42.38 8.63 -73.14
C GLU A 505 -43.75 8.58 -73.84
N ASN A 506 -44.78 8.05 -73.18
CA ASN A 506 -46.14 7.98 -73.75
C ASN A 506 -46.77 9.37 -73.96
N MET A 507 -46.49 10.31 -73.07
CA MET A 507 -47.07 11.66 -73.14
C MET A 507 -46.48 12.49 -74.28
N GLN A 508 -45.25 12.18 -74.71
CA GLN A 508 -44.58 12.86 -75.82
C GLN A 508 -45.12 12.40 -77.18
N SER A 509 -45.43 11.11 -77.36
CA SER A 509 -46.06 10.61 -78.59
C SER A 509 -47.47 11.17 -78.84
N ASP A 510 -48.25 11.43 -77.79
CA ASP A 510 -49.59 12.00 -77.92
C ASP A 510 -49.58 13.49 -78.34
N ALA A 511 -48.52 14.23 -77.97
CA ALA A 511 -48.36 15.62 -78.37
C ALA A 511 -48.06 15.78 -79.88
N ASP A 512 -47.23 14.88 -80.45
CA ASP A 512 -46.87 14.91 -81.87
C ASP A 512 -48.06 14.62 -82.81
N LEU A 513 -48.94 13.71 -82.41
CA LEU A 513 -50.15 13.37 -83.18
C LEU A 513 -51.12 14.55 -83.33
N LYS A 514 -51.27 15.36 -82.28
CA LYS A 514 -52.14 16.56 -82.32
C LYS A 514 -51.55 17.64 -83.22
N THR A 515 -50.23 17.80 -83.22
CA THR A 515 -49.54 18.77 -84.07
C THR A 515 -49.73 18.45 -85.56
N GLN A 516 -49.65 17.18 -85.96
CA GLN A 516 -49.88 16.80 -87.37
C GLN A 516 -51.32 17.05 -87.85
N LYS A 517 -52.33 16.85 -86.98
CA LYS A 517 -53.72 17.12 -87.34
C LYS A 517 -53.96 18.61 -87.57
N PHE A 518 -53.37 19.46 -86.74
CA PHE A 518 -53.51 20.92 -86.89
C PHE A 518 -52.93 21.44 -88.21
N VAL A 519 -51.77 20.92 -88.64
CA VAL A 519 -51.14 21.30 -89.92
C VAL A 519 -52.03 20.95 -91.12
N LYS A 520 -52.68 19.76 -91.10
CA LYS A 520 -53.54 19.30 -92.20
C LYS A 520 -54.86 20.07 -92.32
N GLU A 521 -55.40 20.57 -91.21
CA GLU A 521 -56.56 21.47 -91.23
C GLU A 521 -56.19 22.85 -91.77
N GLN A 522 -54.99 23.34 -91.47
CA GLN A 522 -54.54 24.67 -91.93
C GLN A 522 -54.28 24.72 -93.44
N THR A 523 -53.81 23.64 -94.06
CA THR A 523 -53.48 23.59 -95.49
C THR A 523 -54.70 23.42 -96.41
N GLY A 524 -55.91 23.23 -95.85
CA GLY A 524 -57.16 23.14 -96.62
C GLY A 524 -57.34 21.87 -97.46
N GLU A 525 -56.37 20.95 -97.43
CA GLU A 525 -56.40 19.70 -98.19
C GLU A 525 -57.54 18.76 -97.76
N ALA A 526 -57.96 18.84 -96.50
CA ALA A 526 -59.10 18.07 -95.98
C ALA A 526 -60.41 18.40 -96.71
N HIS A 527 -60.64 19.66 -97.08
CA HIS A 527 -61.88 20.08 -97.75
C HIS A 527 -61.94 19.62 -99.21
N LEU A 528 -60.79 19.59 -99.90
CA LEU A 528 -60.70 19.12 -101.29
C LEU A 528 -61.02 17.63 -101.40
N GLN A 529 -60.50 16.81 -100.49
CA GLN A 529 -60.76 15.37 -100.48
C GLN A 529 -62.25 15.04 -100.23
N GLU A 530 -62.92 15.84 -99.41
CA GLU A 530 -64.34 15.62 -99.09
C GLU A 530 -65.26 15.96 -100.27
N LEU A 531 -64.93 17.01 -101.01
CA LEU A 531 -65.67 17.43 -102.21
C LEU A 531 -65.55 16.40 -103.34
N GLU A 532 -64.37 15.79 -103.48
CA GLU A 532 -64.14 14.70 -104.45
C GLU A 532 -64.93 13.44 -104.09
N LYS A 533 -64.98 13.08 -102.80
CA LYS A 533 -65.76 11.95 -102.30
C LYS A 533 -67.27 12.11 -102.55
N GLN A 534 -67.81 13.32 -102.42
CA GLN A 534 -69.23 13.59 -102.70
C GLN A 534 -69.59 13.44 -104.19
N LYS A 535 -68.72 13.89 -105.11
CA LYS A 535 -68.97 13.73 -106.56
C LYS A 535 -69.09 12.26 -106.97
N LEU A 536 -68.20 11.41 -106.46
CA LEU A 536 -68.20 9.97 -106.75
C LEU A 536 -69.48 9.27 -106.24
N ASN A 537 -69.97 9.65 -105.05
CA ASN A 537 -71.18 9.05 -104.50
C ASN A 537 -72.45 9.37 -105.32
N ASN A 538 -72.58 10.59 -105.84
CA ASN A 538 -73.76 10.98 -106.63
C ASN A 538 -73.83 10.24 -107.97
N GLN A 539 -72.68 9.97 -108.61
CA GLN A 539 -72.63 9.16 -109.84
C GLN A 539 -73.07 7.72 -109.57
N GLY A 540 -72.60 7.10 -108.49
CA GLY A 540 -72.97 5.73 -108.14
C GLY A 540 -74.46 5.52 -107.84
N GLN A 541 -75.16 6.55 -107.36
CA GLN A 541 -76.61 6.45 -107.08
C GLN A 541 -77.47 6.47 -108.35
N LEU A 542 -77.11 7.28 -109.35
CA LEU A 542 -77.85 7.38 -110.62
C LEU A 542 -77.85 6.05 -111.39
N ASP A 543 -76.70 5.38 -111.45
CA ASP A 543 -76.58 4.09 -112.15
C ASP A 543 -77.41 2.99 -111.48
N LEU A 544 -77.55 3.04 -110.15
CA LEU A 544 -78.27 2.04 -109.38
C LEU A 544 -79.80 2.15 -109.54
N GLU A 545 -80.34 3.35 -109.73
CA GLU A 545 -81.77 3.54 -110.04
C GLU A 545 -82.16 3.04 -111.43
N PHE A 546 -81.28 3.22 -112.43
CA PHE A 546 -81.54 2.77 -113.80
C PHE A 546 -81.71 1.24 -113.88
N ILE A 547 -80.88 0.49 -113.16
CA ILE A 547 -80.93 -0.98 -113.10
C ILE A 547 -82.21 -1.47 -112.41
N LYS A 548 -82.66 -0.80 -111.34
CA LYS A 548 -83.91 -1.16 -110.63
C LYS A 548 -85.15 -0.98 -111.51
N GLY A 549 -85.17 0.04 -112.37
CA GLY A 549 -86.27 0.28 -113.30
C GLY A 549 -86.52 -0.91 -114.25
N GLN A 550 -85.46 -1.49 -114.81
CA GLN A 550 -85.57 -2.61 -115.75
C GLN A 550 -86.11 -3.89 -115.11
N GLN A 551 -85.66 -4.24 -113.90
CA GLN A 551 -86.14 -5.44 -113.19
C GLN A 551 -87.63 -5.37 -112.83
N SER A 552 -88.16 -4.17 -112.54
CA SER A 552 -89.57 -4.02 -112.18
C SER A 552 -90.53 -4.34 -113.34
N LEU A 553 -90.13 -4.00 -114.58
CA LEU A 553 -90.93 -4.21 -115.79
C LEU A 553 -91.07 -5.71 -116.14
N GLU A 554 -90.00 -6.47 -115.89
CA GLU A 554 -89.96 -7.90 -116.16
C GLU A 554 -90.82 -8.70 -115.18
N SER A 555 -90.83 -8.30 -113.91
CA SER A 555 -91.68 -8.89 -112.86
C SER A 555 -93.18 -8.73 -113.14
N GLN A 556 -93.62 -7.56 -113.65
CA GLN A 556 -95.03 -7.33 -113.97
C GLN A 556 -95.55 -8.21 -115.12
N LYS A 557 -94.72 -8.52 -116.12
CA LYS A 557 -95.12 -9.43 -117.22
C LYS A 557 -95.37 -10.86 -116.73
N LEU A 558 -94.55 -11.35 -115.80
CA LEU A 558 -94.69 -12.67 -115.21
C LEU A 558 -95.96 -12.80 -114.35
N GLN A 559 -96.29 -11.76 -113.57
CA GLN A 559 -97.52 -11.76 -112.76
C GLN A 559 -98.79 -11.75 -113.61
N HIS A 560 -98.80 -11.03 -114.74
CA HIS A 560 -99.95 -10.99 -115.64
C HIS A 560 -100.27 -12.38 -116.23
N ASN A 561 -99.27 -13.12 -116.70
CA ASN A 561 -99.46 -14.47 -117.24
C ASN A 561 -99.95 -15.47 -116.18
N SER A 562 -99.47 -15.36 -114.93
CA SER A 562 -99.91 -16.21 -113.82
C SER A 562 -101.40 -16.03 -113.51
N ASN A 563 -101.95 -14.83 -113.64
CA ASN A 563 -103.35 -14.57 -113.28
C ASN A 563 -104.35 -15.11 -114.31
N ILE A 564 -103.97 -15.16 -115.59
CA ILE A 564 -104.81 -15.72 -116.67
C ILE A 564 -104.98 -17.24 -116.51
N LEU A 565 -103.92 -17.94 -116.09
CA LEU A 565 -103.96 -19.39 -115.85
C LEU A 565 -104.90 -19.76 -114.68
N LYS A 566 -104.95 -18.94 -113.62
CA LYS A 566 -105.84 -19.18 -112.48
C LYS A 566 -107.32 -19.02 -112.84
N SER A 567 -107.67 -18.02 -113.64
CA SER A 567 -109.07 -17.78 -114.02
C SER A 567 -109.67 -18.84 -114.94
N MET A 568 -108.84 -19.61 -115.66
CA MET A 568 -109.33 -20.75 -116.45
C MET A 568 -109.60 -22.00 -115.59
N ALA A 569 -108.81 -22.22 -114.53
CA ALA A 569 -108.96 -23.38 -113.65
C ALA A 569 -110.22 -23.31 -112.77
N ASP A 570 -110.62 -22.11 -112.34
CA ASP A 570 -111.78 -21.93 -111.45
C ASP A 570 -113.13 -22.07 -112.19
N ALA A 571 -113.17 -21.96 -113.52
CA ALA A 571 -114.40 -22.04 -114.31
C ALA A 571 -114.89 -23.49 -114.62
N GLU A 572 -114.02 -24.51 -114.52
CA GLU A 572 -114.40 -25.90 -114.78
C GLU A 572 -115.01 -26.63 -113.56
N LEU A 573 -114.88 -26.07 -112.36
CA LEU A 573 -115.22 -26.76 -111.10
C LEU A 573 -116.65 -26.52 -110.57
N GLU A 574 -117.39 -25.53 -111.06
CA GLU A 574 -118.77 -25.23 -110.60
C GLU A 574 -119.88 -26.02 -111.34
N GLY A 575 -119.54 -26.84 -112.34
CA GLY A 575 -120.52 -27.55 -113.20
C GLY A 575 -121.03 -28.91 -112.69
N THR A 576 -120.55 -29.46 -111.57
CA THR A 576 -120.67 -30.92 -111.32
C THR A 576 -121.20 -31.37 -109.94
N ARG A 577 -122.11 -30.63 -109.28
CA ARG A 577 -122.88 -31.16 -108.11
C ARG A 577 -124.32 -30.60 -108.01
N GLN A 578 -125.18 -30.93 -108.99
CA GLN A 578 -126.63 -31.02 -108.82
C GLN A 578 -127.03 -32.51 -108.82
N ARG A 579 -128.08 -32.86 -108.05
CA ARG A 579 -128.81 -34.16 -107.92
C ARG A 579 -128.35 -35.09 -106.79
N ALA A 580 -129.12 -35.12 -105.68
CA ALA A 580 -129.89 -36.30 -105.23
C ALA A 580 -130.40 -36.16 -103.77
N GLN A 581 -131.70 -36.45 -103.59
CA GLN A 581 -132.48 -36.79 -102.38
C GLN A 581 -133.04 -35.60 -101.53
N ASN A 582 -134.34 -35.22 -101.59
CA ASN A 582 -135.65 -35.87 -101.26
C ASN A 582 -136.10 -35.60 -99.80
N PRO A 583 -137.40 -35.75 -99.44
CA PRO A 583 -138.65 -35.34 -100.10
C PRO A 583 -139.72 -34.81 -99.08
N ILE A 584 -140.96 -34.54 -99.55
CA ILE A 584 -142.20 -34.12 -98.81
C ILE A 584 -142.41 -32.61 -98.74
#